data_AF-A0A3S4LWP9-F1
#
_entry.id   AF-A0A3S4LWP9-F1
#
_cell.length_a   1.000
_cell.length_b   1.000
_cell.length_c   1.000
_cell.angle_alpha   90.00
_cell.angle_beta   90.00
_cell.angle_gamma   90.00
#
_symmetry.space_group_name_H-M   'P 1'
#
loop_
_entity.id
_entity.type
_entity.pdbx_description
1 polymer ?
#
loop_
_entity_poly.entity_id
_entity_poly.type
_entity_poly.pdbx_seq_one_letter_code
_entity_poly.pdbx_strand_id
1 'polypeptide(L)'
;MLRQARRISWICTAGEMGALLLEARLIKEQQPLFNKRLRRNRQLCSLQLSEQKIEVVSARSVDFSHEPNLFGLFANRRAALQSLQNLADEQKLCLWPAGA
;
A
#
# COMPACT_ATOMS: atom_id res chain seq x y z
N MET A 1 -6.32 19.96 17.69
CA MET A 1 -5.03 20.02 16.97
C MET A 1 -4.05 20.99 17.63
N LEU A 2 -4.31 22.29 17.68
CA LEU A 2 -3.41 23.27 18.30
C LEU A 2 -3.15 23.03 19.81
N ARG A 3 -4.14 22.52 20.55
CA ARG A 3 -3.95 22.14 21.97
C ARG A 3 -2.95 21.00 22.22
N GLN A 4 -2.63 20.18 21.21
CA GLN A 4 -1.66 19.07 21.31
C GLN A 4 -0.28 19.44 20.73
N ALA A 5 -0.18 20.57 20.03
CA ALA A 5 1.08 21.00 19.43
C ALA A 5 1.95 21.69 20.49
N ARG A 6 2.92 20.94 21.03
CA ARG A 6 3.89 21.47 22.03
C ARG A 6 5.03 22.27 21.40
N ARG A 7 5.33 22.06 20.12
CA ARG A 7 6.41 22.72 19.39
C ARG A 7 6.00 22.95 17.94
N ILE A 8 6.31 24.13 17.44
CA ILE A 8 6.10 24.53 16.05
C ILE A 8 7.47 24.87 15.46
N SER A 9 7.77 24.32 14.28
CA SER A 9 8.98 24.61 13.51
C SER A 9 8.60 24.97 12.08
N TRP A 10 9.34 25.88 11.47
CA TRP A 10 9.13 26.31 10.08
C TRP A 10 10.45 26.33 9.33
N ILE A 11 10.37 26.22 8.01
CA ILE A 11 11.50 26.32 7.09
C ILE A 11 11.09 27.29 5.98
N CYS A 12 11.87 28.34 5.77
CA CYS A 12 11.60 29.31 4.71
C CYS A 12 12.12 28.76 3.37
N THR A 13 11.28 28.74 2.34
CA THR A 13 11.67 28.41 0.97
C THR A 13 11.63 29.66 0.10
N ALA A 14 12.49 29.71 -0.92
CA ALA A 14 12.58 30.85 -1.84
C ALA A 14 11.36 31.02 -2.78
N GLY A 15 10.44 30.04 -2.79
CA GLY A 15 9.22 30.09 -3.59
C GLY A 15 8.27 28.92 -3.29
N GLU A 16 7.09 28.95 -3.92
CA GLU A 16 6.02 27.97 -3.73
C GLU A 16 6.41 26.57 -4.20
N MET A 17 7.06 26.46 -5.36
CA MET A 17 7.55 25.18 -5.89
C MET A 17 8.52 24.50 -4.92
N GLY A 18 9.41 25.27 -4.30
CA GLY A 18 10.31 24.77 -3.27
C GLY A 18 9.56 24.33 -2.01
N ALA A 19 8.52 25.06 -1.61
CA ALA A 19 7.67 24.72 -0.48
C ALA A 19 6.97 23.37 -0.68
N LEU A 20 6.36 23.16 -1.85
CA LEU A 20 5.64 21.92 -2.18
C LEU A 20 6.56 20.71 -2.24
N LEU A 21 7.74 20.85 -2.84
CA LEU A 21 8.73 19.77 -2.90
C LEU A 21 9.27 19.43 -1.50
N LEU A 22 9.57 20.45 -0.70
CA LEU A 22 10.04 20.28 0.67
C LEU A 22 8.96 19.63 1.53
N GLU A 23 7.71 20.05 1.40
CA GLU A 23 6.57 19.44 2.07
C GLU A 23 6.46 17.95 1.70
N ALA A 24 6.43 17.63 0.39
CA ALA A 24 6.32 16.25 -0.06
C ALA A 24 7.47 15.37 0.45
N ARG A 25 8.68 15.92 0.57
CA ARG A 25 9.84 15.24 1.18
C ARG A 25 9.62 15.01 2.68
N LEU A 26 9.28 16.05 3.44
CA LEU A 26 9.08 15.98 4.89
C LEU A 26 7.92 15.03 5.27
N ILE A 27 6.85 15.00 4.48
CA ILE A 27 5.74 14.04 4.68
C ILE A 27 6.23 12.60 4.55
N LYS A 28 7.05 12.32 3.53
CA LYS A 28 7.59 10.97 3.29
C LYS A 28 8.58 10.53 4.37
N GLU A 29 9.43 11.46 4.83
CA GLU A 29 10.44 11.19 5.87
C GLU A 29 9.80 11.04 7.26
N GLN A 30 8.97 12.00 7.69
CA GLN A 30 8.46 12.05 9.06
C GLN A 30 7.17 11.25 9.27
N GLN A 31 6.44 10.91 8.19
CA GLN A 31 5.17 10.18 8.23
C GLN A 31 4.20 10.66 9.33
N PRO A 32 3.96 11.97 9.49
CA PRO A 32 3.19 12.50 10.61
C PRO A 32 1.78 11.91 10.66
N LEU A 33 1.27 11.66 11.87
CA LEU A 33 -0.03 11.00 12.10
C LEU A 33 -1.21 11.74 11.48
N PHE A 34 -1.13 13.07 11.42
CA PHE A 34 -2.22 13.91 10.95
C PHE A 34 -2.16 14.21 9.45
N ASN A 35 -1.03 13.98 8.78
CA ASN A 35 -0.95 14.24 7.35
C ASN A 35 -1.48 13.03 6.58
N LYS A 36 -2.72 13.16 6.11
CA LYS A 36 -3.48 12.09 5.45
C LYS A 36 -3.07 11.89 3.99
N ARG A 37 -2.59 12.94 3.33
CA ARG A 37 -2.14 12.90 1.92
C ARG A 37 -0.64 12.55 1.87
N LEU A 38 -0.21 11.83 0.83
CA LEU A 38 1.17 11.35 0.60
C LEU A 38 1.75 10.32 1.59
N ARG A 39 0.98 9.79 2.56
CA ARG A 39 1.43 8.62 3.32
C ARG A 39 1.67 7.46 2.36
N ARG A 40 2.90 6.92 2.35
CA ARG A 40 3.23 5.66 1.67
C ARG A 40 2.20 4.63 2.13
N ASN A 41 1.38 4.14 1.20
CA ASN A 41 0.40 3.11 1.50
C ASN A 41 1.17 1.80 1.73
N ARG A 42 1.60 1.56 2.97
CA ARG A 42 2.53 0.48 3.36
C ARG A 42 1.87 -0.89 3.41
N GLN A 43 0.71 -1.09 2.79
CA GLN A 43 0.00 -2.37 2.78
C GLN A 43 -0.39 -2.76 1.35
N LEU A 44 0.58 -2.68 0.43
CA LEU A 44 0.41 -3.37 -0.82
C LEU A 44 0.41 -4.88 -0.54
N CYS A 45 -0.51 -5.60 -1.16
CA CYS A 45 -0.59 -7.05 -1.13
C CYS A 45 -0.52 -7.56 -2.57
N SER A 46 0.03 -8.75 -2.75
CA SER A 46 0.06 -9.45 -4.03
C SER A 46 -0.37 -10.90 -3.82
N LEU A 47 -0.79 -11.54 -4.89
CA LEU A 47 -1.18 -12.94 -4.88
C LEU A 47 0.05 -13.78 -5.25
N GLN A 48 0.50 -14.66 -4.37
CA GLN A 48 1.53 -15.63 -4.69
C GLN A 48 0.88 -16.96 -5.05
N LEU A 49 1.28 -17.50 -6.20
CA LEU A 49 0.87 -18.82 -6.64
C LEU A 49 1.98 -19.83 -6.30
N SER A 50 1.72 -20.72 -5.34
CA SER A 50 2.61 -21.82 -4.99
C SER A 50 1.96 -23.13 -5.40
N GLU A 51 2.47 -23.79 -6.44
CA GLU A 51 2.08 -25.07 -7.06
C GLU A 51 0.58 -25.42 -7.16
N GLN A 52 -0.20 -25.43 -6.06
CA GLN A 52 -1.67 -25.61 -6.04
C GLN A 52 -2.43 -24.68 -5.07
N LYS A 53 -1.80 -23.66 -4.48
CA LYS A 53 -2.44 -22.72 -3.54
C LYS A 53 -2.14 -21.27 -3.91
N ILE A 54 -3.17 -20.44 -3.74
CA ILE A 54 -3.08 -18.99 -3.91
C ILE A 54 -3.08 -18.37 -2.51
N GLU A 55 -2.00 -17.69 -2.15
CA GLU A 55 -1.89 -16.98 -0.88
C GLU A 55 -1.74 -15.48 -1.11
N VAL A 56 -2.40 -14.69 -0.25
CA VAL A 56 -2.27 -13.23 -0.28
C VAL A 56 -1.09 -12.83 0.58
N VAL A 57 0.02 -12.45 -0.04
CA VAL A 57 1.23 -11.99 0.64
C VAL A 57 1.31 -10.48 0.67
N SER A 58 1.80 -9.93 1.78
CA SER A 58 1.95 -8.49 1.95
C SER A 58 3.37 -8.04 1.57
N ALA A 59 3.44 -6.84 1.01
CA ALA A 59 4.66 -6.08 0.72
C ALA A 59 5.62 -5.88 1.90
N ARG A 60 5.15 -6.13 3.13
CA ARG A 60 5.98 -6.03 4.33
C ARG A 60 6.68 -7.34 4.68
N SER A 61 6.18 -8.46 4.21
CA SER A 61 6.64 -9.81 4.58
C SER A 61 7.46 -10.49 3.49
N VAL A 62 7.37 -10.03 2.24
CA VAL A 62 8.05 -10.64 1.09
C VAL A 62 8.72 -9.58 0.25
N ASP A 63 9.94 -9.88 -0.21
CA ASP A 63 10.70 -9.04 -1.11
C ASP A 63 10.26 -9.32 -2.56
N PHE A 64 9.47 -8.41 -3.14
CA PHE A 64 8.90 -8.57 -4.50
C PHE A 64 9.96 -8.77 -5.58
N SER A 65 11.21 -8.39 -5.32
CA SER A 65 12.30 -8.52 -6.28
C SER A 65 12.84 -9.95 -6.41
N HIS A 66 12.60 -10.82 -5.43
CA HIS A 66 13.18 -12.17 -5.40
C HIS A 66 12.18 -13.29 -5.58
N GLU A 67 10.88 -13.03 -5.41
CA GLU A 67 9.88 -14.09 -5.39
C GLU A 67 9.24 -14.32 -6.78
N PRO A 68 9.44 -15.49 -7.41
CA PRO A 68 8.71 -15.85 -8.62
C PRO A 68 7.22 -16.08 -8.31
N ASN A 69 6.36 -15.93 -9.32
CA ASN A 69 4.91 -16.19 -9.26
C ASN A 69 4.09 -15.21 -8.40
N LEU A 70 4.49 -13.93 -8.32
CA LEU A 70 3.69 -12.85 -7.76
C LEU A 70 2.79 -12.21 -8.83
N PHE A 71 1.49 -12.15 -8.55
CA PHE A 71 0.46 -11.62 -9.46
C PHE A 71 -0.27 -10.43 -8.86
N GLY A 72 -0.21 -9.30 -9.57
CA GLY A 72 -0.96 -8.08 -9.26
C GLY A 72 -0.47 -7.33 -8.02
N LEU A 73 -0.79 -6.04 -7.97
CA LEU A 73 -0.52 -5.16 -6.83
C LEU A 73 -1.84 -4.61 -6.31
N PHE A 74 -2.25 -5.02 -5.12
CA PHE A 74 -3.52 -4.67 -4.49
C PHE A 74 -3.31 -3.82 -3.25
N ALA A 75 -4.19 -2.85 -3.03
CA ALA A 75 -4.07 -1.94 -1.88
C ALA A 75 -4.47 -2.56 -0.53
N ASN A 76 -5.14 -3.73 -0.53
CA ASN A 76 -5.55 -4.47 0.65
C ASN A 76 -5.89 -5.95 0.30
N ARG A 77 -5.97 -6.82 1.31
CA ARG A 77 -6.32 -8.24 1.14
C ARG A 77 -7.69 -8.45 0.49
N ARG A 78 -8.67 -7.59 0.81
CA ARG A 78 -10.03 -7.69 0.27
C ARG A 78 -10.09 -7.43 -1.23
N ALA A 79 -9.36 -6.42 -1.72
CA ALA A 79 -9.25 -6.10 -3.13
C ALA A 79 -8.57 -7.23 -3.90
N ALA A 80 -7.53 -7.85 -3.31
CA ALA A 80 -6.88 -9.01 -3.91
C ALA A 80 -7.85 -10.19 -4.08
N LEU A 81 -8.62 -10.52 -3.03
CA LEU A 81 -9.65 -11.57 -3.07
C LEU A 81 -10.78 -11.23 -4.04
N GLN A 82 -11.22 -9.98 -4.07
CA GLN A 82 -12.30 -9.55 -4.97
C GLN A 82 -11.88 -9.57 -6.44
N SER A 83 -10.64 -9.20 -6.75
CA SER A 83 -10.10 -9.36 -8.10
C SER A 83 -9.97 -10.82 -8.50
N LEU A 84 -9.59 -11.71 -7.57
CA LEU A 84 -9.57 -13.15 -7.80
C LEU A 84 -10.99 -13.70 -8.05
N GLN A 85 -11.98 -13.23 -7.28
CA GLN A 85 -13.38 -13.56 -7.46
C GLN A 85 -13.89 -13.13 -8.85
N ASN A 86 -13.67 -11.87 -9.22
CA ASN A 86 -14.06 -11.34 -10.52
C ASN A 86 -13.42 -12.14 -11.68
N LEU A 87 -12.14 -12.49 -11.55
CA LEU A 87 -11.43 -13.26 -12.57
C LEU A 87 -11.99 -14.67 -12.71
N ALA A 88 -12.36 -15.32 -11.61
CA ALA A 88 -13.01 -16.62 -11.65
C ALA A 88 -14.42 -16.55 -12.24
N ASP A 89 -15.20 -15.51 -11.90
CA ASP A 89 -16.53 -15.30 -12.46
C ASP A 89 -16.46 -15.07 -13.98
N GLU A 90 -15.50 -14.26 -14.46
CA GLU A 90 -15.24 -14.06 -15.89
C GLU A 90 -14.86 -15.36 -16.63
N GLN A 91 -14.02 -16.18 -16.00
CA GLN A 91 -13.55 -17.44 -16.59
C GLN A 91 -14.50 -18.62 -16.32
N LYS A 92 -15.66 -18.39 -15.68
CA LYS A 92 -16.61 -19.43 -15.23
C LYS A 92 -15.96 -20.55 -14.41
N LEU A 93 -14.93 -20.20 -13.65
CA LEU A 93 -14.24 -21.11 -12.75
C LEU A 93 -14.98 -21.11 -11.41
N CYS A 94 -15.22 -22.29 -10.85
CA CYS A 94 -15.77 -22.38 -9.50
C CYS A 94 -14.72 -21.90 -8.49
N LEU A 95 -15.03 -20.86 -7.71
CA LEU A 95 -14.17 -20.43 -6.62
C LEU A 95 -14.24 -21.47 -5.49
N TRP A 96 -13.14 -22.18 -5.22
CA TRP A 96 -12.99 -22.83 -3.93
C TRP A 96 -12.59 -21.75 -2.92
N PRO A 97 -13.40 -21.48 -1.87
CA PRO A 97 -13.02 -20.51 -0.85
C PRO A 97 -11.79 -21.05 -0.11
N ALA A 98 -10.61 -20.50 -0.42
CA ALA A 98 -9.40 -20.71 0.36
C ALA A 98 -9.55 -19.96 1.69
N GLY A 99 -10.20 -20.60 2.66
CA GLY A 99 -10.47 -20.02 3.98
C GLY A 99 -10.72 -21.08 5.04
N ALA A 100 -9.63 -21.59 5.62
CA ALA A 100 -9.53 -21.96 7.02
C ALA A 100 -8.13 -21.57 7.50
#